data_AF-A0A8T1ALC9-F1
#
_entry.id   AF-A0A8T1ALC9-F1
#
_cell.length_a   1.000
_cell.length_b   1.000
_cell.length_c   1.000
_cell.angle_alpha   90.00
_cell.angle_beta   90.00
_cell.angle_gamma   90.00
#
_symmetry.space_group_name_H-M   'P 1'
#
loop_
_entity.id
_entity.type
_entity.pdbx_description
1 polymer ?
#
loop_
_entity_poly.entity_id
_entity_poly.type
_entity_poly.pdbx_seq_one_letter_code
_entity_poly.pdbx_strand_id
1 'polypeptide(L)'
;MIHVSPRDMQRFYMRVLLCHRKGPTSFEILRTVDGVPYDSYREAALHAGYLEDDSEWVACMTEVSQLRMPYQLRQLFATIIVYSQVVEVGDLWERFYDNLSLDFSYTYRSLEGNAKEEMVTFHTLKILNNLLLANGSAVAHFEDLPQLCEYPHLVLDSLLQMISH
;
A
#
# COMPACT_ATOMS: atom_id res chain seq x y z
N MET A 1 15.45 24.23 -5.04
CA MET A 1 14.41 23.18 -5.06
C MET A 1 14.94 22.02 -4.22
N ILE A 2 14.38 21.80 -3.03
CA ILE A 2 14.86 20.70 -2.18
C ILE A 2 14.22 19.43 -2.74
N HIS A 3 14.99 18.44 -3.18
CA HIS A 3 14.47 17.14 -3.63
C HIS A 3 14.22 16.28 -2.38
N VAL A 4 12.97 15.93 -2.08
CA VAL A 4 12.65 14.83 -1.15
C VAL A 4 12.23 13.67 -2.03
N SER A 5 12.82 12.52 -1.76
CA SER A 5 12.40 11.30 -2.42
C SER A 5 10.93 11.05 -2.10
N PRO A 6 10.08 10.68 -3.08
CA PRO A 6 8.73 10.17 -2.83
C PRO A 6 8.69 9.04 -1.78
N ARG A 7 9.83 8.37 -1.57
CA ARG A 7 10.02 7.26 -0.62
C ARG A 7 9.99 7.66 0.85
N ASP A 8 9.99 8.94 1.17
CA ASP A 8 9.75 9.40 2.54
C ASP A 8 8.39 10.07 2.61
N MET A 9 7.35 9.23 2.71
CA MET A 9 5.96 9.65 2.75
C MET A 9 5.73 10.69 3.85
N GLN A 10 6.33 10.51 5.03
CA GLN A 10 6.26 11.48 6.13
C GLN A 10 6.82 12.85 5.73
N ARG A 11 8.01 12.91 5.11
CA ARG A 11 8.60 14.18 4.62
C ARG A 11 7.83 14.76 3.44
N PHE A 12 7.23 13.93 2.60
CA PHE A 12 6.37 14.36 1.51
C PHE A 12 5.13 15.07 2.05
N TYR A 13 4.35 14.44 2.93
CA TYR A 13 3.14 15.07 3.50
C TYR A 13 3.48 16.30 4.35
N MET A 14 4.60 16.26 5.08
CA MET A 14 5.12 17.45 5.78
C MET A 14 5.37 18.61 4.80
N ARG A 15 5.93 18.35 3.61
CA ARG A 15 6.12 19.38 2.58
C ARG A 15 4.81 19.87 2.00
N VAL A 16 3.84 19.00 1.75
CA VAL A 16 2.50 19.40 1.29
C VAL A 16 1.90 20.40 2.26
N LEU A 17 1.94 20.10 3.57
CA LEU A 17 1.48 21.02 4.61
C LEU A 17 2.28 22.34 4.62
N LEU A 18 3.61 22.29 4.55
CA LEU A 18 4.47 23.49 4.55
C LEU A 18 4.28 24.37 3.30
N CYS A 19 3.91 23.79 2.16
CA CYS A 19 3.61 24.54 0.94
C CYS A 19 2.31 25.35 1.06
N HIS A 20 1.32 24.84 1.80
CA HIS A 20 0.01 25.47 1.92
C HIS A 20 -0.13 26.33 3.19
N ARG A 21 0.60 26.01 4.26
CA ARG A 21 0.46 26.67 5.58
C ARG A 21 1.66 27.56 5.88
N LYS A 22 1.40 28.83 6.15
CA LYS A 22 2.44 29.83 6.50
C LYS A 22 2.65 29.90 8.01
N GLY A 23 3.91 29.94 8.44
CA GLY A 23 4.31 30.21 9.82
C GLY A 23 3.98 29.17 10.89
N PRO A 24 3.93 27.85 10.63
CA PRO A 24 3.82 26.87 11.71
C PRO A 24 5.03 27.02 12.66
N THR A 25 4.77 27.19 13.96
CA THR A 25 5.81 27.38 14.98
C THR A 25 6.24 26.08 15.66
N SER A 26 5.55 24.97 15.37
CA SER A 26 5.91 23.62 15.82
C SER A 26 5.39 22.56 14.86
N PHE A 27 5.91 21.33 14.97
CA PHE A 27 5.43 20.17 14.19
C PHE A 27 4.01 19.74 14.58
N GLU A 28 3.59 20.00 15.81
CA GLU A 28 2.21 19.79 16.26
C GLU A 28 1.27 20.77 15.57
N ILE A 29 1.59 22.07 15.58
CA ILE A 29 0.80 23.11 14.90
C ILE A 29 0.72 22.84 13.39
N LEU A 30 1.80 22.34 12.79
CA LEU A 30 1.81 21.93 11.39
C LEU A 30 0.73 20.87 11.10
N ARG A 31 0.53 19.92 12.03
CA ARG A 31 -0.47 18.85 11.97
C ARG A 31 -1.85 19.24 12.53
N THR A 32 -2.06 20.46 13.03
CA THR A 32 -3.36 20.87 13.57
C THR A 32 -4.23 21.52 12.50
N VAL A 33 -5.34 20.90 12.08
CA VAL A 33 -6.30 21.47 11.09
C VAL A 33 -7.58 21.86 11.81
N ASP A 34 -8.07 23.09 11.59
CA ASP A 34 -9.28 23.63 12.23
C ASP A 34 -9.36 23.44 13.76
N GLY A 35 -8.20 23.53 14.43
CA GLY A 35 -8.08 23.36 15.88
C GLY A 35 -7.95 21.92 16.37
N VAL A 36 -7.98 20.93 15.48
CA VAL A 36 -7.83 19.50 15.78
C VAL A 36 -6.40 19.04 15.46
N PRO A 37 -5.61 18.55 16.44
CA PRO A 37 -4.31 17.94 16.17
C PRO A 37 -4.47 16.53 15.61
N TYR A 38 -3.68 16.19 14.60
CA TYR A 38 -3.64 14.86 13.99
C TYR A 38 -2.32 14.13 14.28
N ASP A 39 -2.37 12.80 14.28
CA ASP A 39 -1.24 11.95 14.66
C ASP A 39 -0.18 11.87 13.54
N SER A 40 -0.59 11.98 12.28
CA SER A 40 0.33 11.98 11.13
C SER A 40 0.24 13.25 10.27
N TYR A 41 1.31 13.55 9.52
CA TYR A 41 1.25 14.61 8.51
C TYR A 41 0.28 14.26 7.36
N ARG A 42 0.06 12.96 7.11
CA ARG A 42 -0.88 12.45 6.10
C ARG A 42 -2.31 12.84 6.47
N GLU A 43 -2.76 12.49 7.66
CA GLU A 43 -4.12 12.82 8.14
C GLU A 43 -4.35 14.34 8.16
N ALA A 44 -3.39 15.11 8.63
CA ALA A 44 -3.49 16.57 8.60
C ALA A 44 -3.61 17.10 7.14
N ALA A 45 -2.84 16.57 6.19
CA ALA A 45 -2.94 16.99 4.79
C ALA A 45 -4.28 16.59 4.16
N LEU A 46 -4.78 15.39 4.52
CA LEU A 46 -6.08 14.88 4.09
C LEU A 46 -7.23 15.76 4.60
N HIS A 47 -7.29 16.01 5.91
CA HIS A 47 -8.35 16.82 6.52
C HIS A 47 -8.29 18.29 6.11
N ALA A 48 -7.12 18.80 5.73
CA ALA A 48 -6.99 20.14 5.16
C ALA A 48 -7.43 20.21 3.68
N GLY A 49 -7.76 19.08 3.04
CA GLY A 49 -8.16 19.02 1.64
C GLY A 49 -7.03 19.27 0.65
N TYR A 50 -5.78 18.98 1.03
CA TYR A 50 -4.60 19.19 0.19
C TYR A 50 -4.20 17.97 -0.65
N LEU A 51 -4.88 16.84 -0.45
CA LEU A 51 -4.66 15.62 -1.21
C LEU A 51 -5.80 15.46 -2.23
N GLU A 52 -5.46 15.13 -3.47
CA GLU A 52 -6.43 14.70 -4.49
C GLU A 52 -6.97 13.32 -4.12
N ASP A 53 -8.19 12.98 -4.55
CA ASP A 53 -8.78 11.66 -4.25
C ASP A 53 -8.15 10.52 -5.08
N ASP A 54 -8.42 9.28 -4.69
CA ASP A 54 -7.89 8.09 -5.38
C ASP A 54 -8.73 7.66 -6.61
N SER A 55 -9.60 8.53 -7.13
CA SER A 55 -10.56 8.17 -8.17
C SER A 55 -9.90 7.73 -9.48
N GLU A 56 -8.79 8.36 -9.87
CA GLU A 56 -8.01 7.99 -11.05
C GLU A 56 -7.42 6.57 -10.92
N TRP A 57 -6.85 6.27 -9.76
CA TRP A 57 -6.24 4.97 -9.48
C TRP A 57 -7.29 3.86 -9.43
N VAL A 58 -8.44 4.16 -8.82
CA VAL A 58 -9.60 3.28 -8.81
C VAL A 58 -10.11 2.99 -10.22
N ALA A 59 -10.26 4.02 -11.06
CA ALA A 59 -10.72 3.84 -12.44
C ALA A 59 -9.74 2.98 -13.24
N CYS A 60 -8.45 3.29 -13.17
CA CYS A 60 -7.39 2.54 -13.84
C CYS A 60 -7.36 1.06 -13.40
N MET A 61 -7.39 0.79 -12.10
CA MET A 61 -7.44 -0.57 -11.56
C MET A 61 -8.71 -1.31 -11.97
N THR A 62 -9.85 -0.61 -12.05
CA THR A 62 -11.13 -1.19 -12.51
C THR A 62 -11.08 -1.63 -13.97
N GLU A 63 -10.43 -0.87 -14.84
CA GLU A 63 -10.27 -1.26 -16.25
C GLU A 63 -9.38 -2.50 -16.40
N VAL A 64 -8.24 -2.52 -15.70
CA VAL A 64 -7.28 -3.63 -15.81
C VAL A 64 -7.80 -4.90 -15.13
N SER A 65 -8.59 -4.80 -14.06
CA SER A 65 -9.15 -5.97 -13.38
C SER A 65 -10.07 -6.81 -14.26
N GLN A 66 -10.73 -6.19 -15.26
CA GLN A 66 -11.59 -6.87 -16.23
C GLN A 66 -10.82 -7.85 -17.12
N LEU A 67 -9.50 -7.67 -17.28
CA LEU A 67 -8.66 -8.55 -18.08
C LEU A 67 -8.40 -9.90 -17.40
N ARG A 68 -8.78 -10.06 -16.12
CA ARG A 68 -8.58 -11.29 -15.31
C ARG A 68 -7.13 -11.80 -15.36
N MET A 69 -6.19 -10.87 -15.27
CA MET A 69 -4.75 -11.11 -15.27
C MET A 69 -4.15 -10.65 -13.92
N PRO A 70 -4.20 -11.50 -12.87
CA PRO A 70 -3.92 -11.06 -11.50
C PRO A 70 -2.48 -10.59 -11.29
N TYR A 71 -1.52 -11.22 -11.98
CA TYR A 71 -0.12 -10.79 -11.91
C TYR A 71 0.07 -9.37 -12.46
N GLN A 72 -0.47 -9.08 -13.64
CA GLN A 72 -0.41 -7.75 -14.25
C GLN A 72 -1.14 -6.70 -13.40
N LEU A 73 -2.26 -7.07 -12.78
CA LEU A 73 -2.96 -6.19 -11.84
C LEU A 73 -2.11 -5.90 -10.60
N ARG A 74 -1.40 -6.90 -10.05
CA ARG A 74 -0.44 -6.70 -8.95
C ARG A 74 0.74 -5.81 -9.37
N GLN A 75 1.21 -5.90 -10.62
CA GLN A 75 2.23 -4.99 -11.15
C GLN A 75 1.74 -3.55 -11.24
N LEU A 76 0.50 -3.35 -11.72
CA LEU A 76 -0.13 -2.03 -11.75
C LEU A 76 -0.28 -1.47 -10.34
N PHE A 77 -0.85 -2.27 -9.41
CA PHE A 77 -1.00 -1.88 -8.01
C PHE A 77 0.33 -1.45 -7.39
N ALA A 78 1.38 -2.26 -7.54
CA ALA A 78 2.73 -1.94 -7.06
C ALA A 78 3.28 -0.64 -7.67
N THR A 79 3.01 -0.39 -8.95
CA THR A 79 3.45 0.83 -9.65
C THR A 79 2.72 2.06 -9.09
N ILE A 80 1.39 1.98 -8.95
CA ILE A 80 0.57 3.05 -8.41
C ILE A 80 1.03 3.43 -6.99
N ILE A 81 1.16 2.46 -6.08
CA ILE A 81 1.51 2.77 -4.69
C ILE A 81 2.97 3.24 -4.50
N VAL A 82 3.86 2.99 -5.46
CA VAL A 82 5.25 3.47 -5.40
C VAL A 82 5.41 4.87 -6.00
N TYR A 83 4.71 5.16 -7.09
CA TYR A 83 4.96 6.35 -7.90
C TYR A 83 3.85 7.40 -7.86
N SER A 84 2.67 7.06 -7.37
CA SER A 84 1.52 7.96 -7.26
C SER A 84 1.26 8.41 -5.82
N GLN A 85 0.51 9.51 -5.68
CA GLN A 85 -0.03 9.95 -4.40
C GLN A 85 -1.34 9.20 -4.13
N VAL A 86 -1.23 7.94 -3.71
CA VAL A 86 -2.40 7.23 -3.21
C VAL A 86 -2.67 7.71 -1.81
N VAL A 87 -3.89 8.22 -1.58
CA VAL A 87 -4.30 8.68 -0.26
C VAL A 87 -4.52 7.48 0.63
N GLU A 88 -5.36 6.52 0.26
CA GLU A 88 -5.78 5.34 1.05
C GLU A 88 -5.34 4.03 0.38
N VAL A 89 -4.10 3.60 0.64
CA VAL A 89 -3.55 2.37 0.05
C VAL A 89 -4.30 1.11 0.53
N GLY A 90 -4.73 1.11 1.80
CA GLY A 90 -5.53 0.03 2.39
C GLY A 90 -6.88 -0.14 1.68
N ASP A 91 -7.62 0.95 1.50
CA ASP A 91 -8.91 0.92 0.79
C ASP A 91 -8.77 0.42 -0.66
N LEU A 92 -7.71 0.84 -1.35
CA LEU A 92 -7.43 0.37 -2.70
C LEU A 92 -7.10 -1.13 -2.71
N TRP A 93 -6.34 -1.62 -1.73
CA TRP A 93 -6.06 -3.04 -1.56
C TRP A 93 -7.33 -3.84 -1.33
N GLU A 94 -8.14 -3.47 -0.33
CA GLU A 94 -9.38 -4.18 0.01
C GLU A 94 -10.33 -4.24 -1.18
N ARG A 95 -10.50 -3.11 -1.88
CA ARG A 95 -11.39 -3.00 -3.04
C ARG A 95 -11.02 -3.95 -4.18
N PHE A 96 -9.72 -4.18 -4.42
CA PHE A 96 -9.24 -5.00 -5.53
C PHE A 96 -8.69 -6.36 -5.09
N TYR A 97 -8.78 -6.70 -3.80
CA TYR A 97 -8.16 -7.88 -3.21
C TYR A 97 -8.55 -9.17 -3.93
N ASP A 98 -9.83 -9.35 -4.24
CA ASP A 98 -10.34 -10.54 -4.95
C ASP A 98 -9.72 -10.67 -6.34
N ASN A 99 -9.49 -9.55 -7.03
CA ASN A 99 -8.85 -9.56 -8.35
C ASN A 99 -7.34 -9.79 -8.25
N LEU A 100 -6.69 -9.20 -7.25
CA LEU A 100 -5.26 -9.33 -6.99
C LEU A 100 -4.88 -10.75 -6.57
N SER A 101 -5.78 -11.46 -5.88
CA SER A 101 -5.56 -12.78 -5.32
C SER A 101 -6.21 -13.93 -6.10
N LEU A 102 -6.89 -13.62 -7.23
CA LEU A 102 -7.73 -14.57 -7.97
C LEU A 102 -7.00 -15.88 -8.35
N ASP A 103 -5.75 -15.80 -8.77
CA ASP A 103 -4.93 -16.96 -9.15
C ASP A 103 -4.56 -17.83 -7.95
N PHE A 104 -4.27 -17.23 -6.80
CA PHE A 104 -4.01 -17.95 -5.55
C PHE A 104 -5.30 -18.54 -4.96
N SER A 105 -6.41 -17.82 -5.01
CA SER A 105 -7.72 -18.34 -4.64
C SER A 105 -8.09 -19.60 -5.44
N TYR A 106 -7.73 -19.65 -6.73
CA TYR A 106 -7.92 -20.82 -7.57
C TYR A 106 -6.91 -21.94 -7.27
N THR A 107 -5.64 -21.59 -7.02
CA THR A 107 -4.55 -22.52 -6.68
C THR A 107 -4.85 -23.28 -5.38
N TYR A 108 -5.31 -22.57 -4.35
CA TYR A 108 -5.60 -23.12 -3.02
C TYR A 108 -7.07 -23.50 -2.81
N ARG A 109 -7.83 -23.73 -3.89
CA ARG A 109 -9.28 -24.01 -3.84
C ARG A 109 -9.66 -25.28 -3.06
N SER A 110 -8.72 -26.19 -2.81
CA SER A 110 -8.94 -27.42 -2.03
C SER A 110 -8.80 -27.22 -0.53
N LEU A 111 -8.26 -26.07 -0.09
CA LEU A 111 -8.21 -25.69 1.32
C LEU A 111 -9.54 -25.04 1.73
N GLU A 112 -9.84 -25.05 3.02
CA GLU A 112 -11.05 -24.44 3.58
C GLU A 112 -10.72 -23.62 4.84
N GLY A 113 -11.60 -22.67 5.17
CA GLY A 113 -11.49 -21.81 6.34
C GLY A 113 -10.22 -20.97 6.36
N ASN A 114 -9.75 -20.69 7.58
CA ASN A 114 -8.63 -19.79 7.84
C ASN A 114 -7.33 -20.18 7.11
N ALA A 115 -7.06 -21.49 6.97
CA ALA A 115 -5.86 -21.95 6.28
C ALA A 115 -5.82 -21.54 4.80
N LYS A 116 -6.99 -21.52 4.13
CA LYS A 116 -7.09 -21.02 2.75
C LYS A 116 -6.83 -19.52 2.70
N GLU A 117 -7.48 -18.76 3.59
CA GLU A 117 -7.37 -17.31 3.64
C GLU A 117 -5.93 -16.87 3.89
N GLU A 118 -5.25 -17.44 4.88
CA GLU A 118 -3.83 -17.17 5.17
C GLU A 118 -2.93 -17.46 3.96
N MET A 119 -3.11 -18.60 3.30
CA MET A 119 -2.32 -18.96 2.11
C MET A 119 -2.54 -17.98 0.96
N VAL A 120 -3.79 -17.64 0.66
CA VAL A 120 -4.14 -16.72 -0.43
C VAL A 120 -3.56 -15.33 -0.16
N THR A 121 -3.78 -14.80 1.05
CA THR A 121 -3.27 -13.48 1.44
C THR A 121 -1.75 -13.44 1.41
N PHE A 122 -1.09 -14.42 2.04
CA PHE A 122 0.37 -14.51 2.11
C PHE A 122 1.02 -14.56 0.73
N HIS A 123 0.54 -15.42 -0.17
CA HIS A 123 1.13 -15.53 -1.50
C HIS A 123 0.88 -14.28 -2.36
N THR A 124 -0.29 -13.66 -2.23
CA THR A 124 -0.59 -12.37 -2.89
C THR A 124 0.38 -11.28 -2.40
N LEU A 125 0.54 -11.13 -1.09
CA LEU A 125 1.45 -10.17 -0.46
C LEU A 125 2.91 -10.46 -0.78
N LYS A 126 3.33 -11.73 -0.83
CA LYS A 126 4.71 -12.10 -1.17
C LYS A 126 5.07 -11.67 -2.59
N ILE A 127 4.18 -11.92 -3.56
CA ILE A 127 4.39 -11.45 -4.94
C ILE A 127 4.40 -9.92 -4.99
N LEU A 128 3.46 -9.27 -4.32
CA LEU A 128 3.42 -7.81 -4.22
C LEU A 128 4.72 -7.25 -3.63
N ASN A 129 5.23 -7.83 -2.55
CA ASN A 129 6.48 -7.42 -1.92
C ASN A 129 7.67 -7.58 -2.87
N ASN A 130 7.74 -8.66 -3.65
CA ASN A 130 8.79 -8.83 -4.67
C ASN A 130 8.74 -7.72 -5.73
N LEU A 131 7.53 -7.36 -6.19
CA LEU A 131 7.33 -6.25 -7.13
C LEU A 131 7.74 -4.91 -6.52
N LEU A 132 7.41 -4.68 -5.25
CA LEU A 132 7.81 -3.48 -4.50
C LEU A 132 9.33 -3.39 -4.31
N LEU A 133 9.97 -4.50 -3.95
CA LEU A 133 11.43 -4.59 -3.80
C LEU A 133 12.14 -4.27 -5.11
N ALA A 134 11.63 -4.76 -6.24
CA ALA A 134 12.15 -4.43 -7.57
C ALA A 134 12.06 -2.91 -7.88
N ASN A 135 11.13 -2.19 -7.24
CA ASN A 135 10.98 -0.75 -7.35
C ASN A 135 11.65 0.03 -6.19
N GLY A 136 12.41 -0.64 -5.33
CA GLY A 136 13.12 -0.05 -4.20
C GLY A 136 12.22 0.37 -3.04
N SER A 137 11.06 -0.30 -2.88
CA SER A 137 10.17 -0.19 -1.73
C SER A 137 9.91 -1.57 -1.11
N ALA A 138 9.00 -1.69 -0.15
CA ALA A 138 8.60 -2.94 0.50
C ALA A 138 7.19 -2.78 1.07
N VAL A 139 6.47 -3.89 1.29
CA VAL A 139 5.14 -3.87 1.95
C VAL A 139 5.22 -3.21 3.33
N ALA A 140 6.35 -3.38 4.03
CA ALA A 140 6.62 -2.78 5.33
C ALA A 140 6.64 -1.24 5.35
N HIS A 141 6.66 -0.56 4.20
CA HIS A 141 6.54 0.90 4.14
C HIS A 141 5.09 1.39 4.09
N PHE A 142 4.12 0.49 3.95
CA PHE A 142 2.70 0.79 3.86
C PHE A 142 1.99 0.19 5.08
N GLU A 143 1.75 1.01 6.10
CA GLU A 143 1.14 0.58 7.38
C GLU A 143 -0.30 0.07 7.20
N ASP A 144 -1.00 0.57 6.19
CA ASP A 144 -2.40 0.23 5.88
C ASP A 144 -2.54 -1.10 5.11
N LEU A 145 -1.43 -1.80 4.80
CA LEU A 145 -1.43 -3.12 4.18
C LEU A 145 -1.17 -4.22 5.22
N PRO A 146 -1.72 -5.44 5.03
CA PRO A 146 -1.33 -6.56 5.86
C PRO A 146 0.14 -6.91 5.66
N GLN A 147 0.81 -7.29 6.74
CA GLN A 147 2.25 -7.46 6.77
C GLN A 147 2.65 -8.93 6.68
N LEU A 148 3.75 -9.23 5.96
CA LEU A 148 4.27 -10.59 5.86
C LEU A 148 4.65 -11.21 7.21
N CYS A 149 4.99 -10.38 8.21
CA CYS A 149 5.30 -10.84 9.57
C CYS A 149 4.09 -11.39 10.34
N GLU A 150 2.87 -11.13 9.87
CA GLU A 150 1.63 -11.71 10.42
C GLU A 150 1.51 -13.21 10.13
N TYR A 151 2.30 -13.73 9.18
CA TYR A 151 2.30 -15.13 8.74
C TYR A 151 3.64 -15.83 8.98
N PRO A 152 4.15 -15.90 10.22
CA PRO A 152 5.51 -16.34 10.50
C PRO A 152 5.79 -17.78 10.06
N HIS A 153 4.80 -18.67 10.16
CA HIS A 153 4.93 -20.06 9.74
C HIS A 153 5.10 -20.19 8.22
N LEU A 154 4.34 -19.43 7.43
CA LEU A 154 4.44 -19.41 5.96
C LEU A 154 5.73 -18.76 5.47
N VAL A 155 6.23 -17.73 6.20
CA VAL A 155 7.55 -17.14 5.92
C VAL A 155 8.64 -18.21 6.10
N LEU A 156 8.62 -18.94 7.22
CA LEU A 156 9.60 -20.00 7.49
C LEU A 156 9.55 -21.11 6.43
N ASP A 157 8.36 -21.62 6.10
CA ASP A 157 8.18 -22.65 5.08
C ASP A 157 8.70 -22.19 3.72
N SER A 158 8.42 -20.94 3.35
CA SER A 158 8.92 -20.34 2.13
C SER A 158 10.45 -20.22 2.11
N LEU A 159 11.11 -19.93 3.24
CA LEU A 159 12.57 -19.83 3.33
C LEU A 159 13.20 -21.22 3.19
N LEU A 160 12.62 -22.23 3.83
CA LEU A 160 13.09 -23.62 3.76
C LEU A 160 13.05 -24.15 2.32
N GLN A 161 11.98 -23.87 1.58
CA GLN A 161 11.87 -24.26 0.16
C GLN A 161 12.93 -23.60 -0.74
N MET A 162 13.43 -22.41 -0.40
CA MET A 162 14.48 -21.75 -1.17
C MET A 162 15.88 -22.31 -0.91
N ILE A 163 16.11 -22.92 0.26
CA ILE A 163 17.41 -23.52 0.63
C ILE A 163 17.54 -24.94 0.05
N SER A 164 16.42 -25.59 -0.28
CA SER A 164 16.39 -26.93 -0.87
C SER A 164 16.63 -26.99 -2.39
N HIS A 165 16.92 -25.85 -3.05
CA HIS A 165 17.20 -25.73 -4.48
C HIS A 165 18.56 -25.06 -4.71
#